data_AF-A0A1B8C4M2-F1
#
_entry.id   AF-A0A1B8C4M2-F1
#
_cell.length_a   1.000
_cell.length_b   1.000
_cell.length_c   1.000
_cell.angle_alpha   90.00
_cell.angle_beta   90.00
_cell.angle_gamma   90.00
#
_symmetry.space_group_name_H-M   'P 1'
#
loop_
_entity.id
_entity.type
_entity.pdbx_description
1 polymer ?
#
loop_
_entity_poly.entity_id
_entity_poly.type
_entity_poly.pdbx_seq_one_letter_code
_entity_poly.pdbx_strand_id
1 'polypeptide(L)'
;MRAFVAGAERLFRIDHGAQYSTDQNKIDYWVLAFRPGPVAKWEPHERREGLGGTTWTQFRSWIMDSIIDPSNRALDAITSYNAARQREGQTTEYYAAYLDTLKLELQIDDGRLRKMNLFTKL
;
A
#
# COMPACT_ATOMS: atom_id res chain seq x y z
N MET A 1 -2.91 3.43 -10.51
CA MET A 1 -2.21 4.11 -9.40
C MET A 1 -1.45 5.36 -9.84
N ARG A 2 -0.48 5.31 -10.78
CA ARG A 2 0.31 6.50 -11.19
C ARG A 2 -0.53 7.69 -11.70
N ALA A 3 -1.58 7.43 -12.48
CA ALA A 3 -2.51 8.47 -12.94
C ALA A 3 -3.29 9.13 -11.78
N PHE A 4 -3.55 8.37 -10.70
CA PHE A 4 -4.19 8.90 -9.50
C PHE A 4 -3.23 9.79 -8.70
N VAL A 5 -1.95 9.40 -8.58
CA VAL A 5 -0.87 10.25 -8.00
C VAL A 5 -0.84 11.62 -8.68
N ALA A 6 -0.75 11.62 -10.01
CA ALA A 6 -0.75 12.85 -10.79
C ALA A 6 -2.04 13.67 -10.64
N GLY A 7 -3.20 13.00 -10.53
CA GLY A 7 -4.49 13.66 -10.33
C GLY A 7 -4.59 14.38 -8.98
N ALA A 8 -4.17 13.74 -7.89
CA ALA A 8 -4.20 14.35 -6.57
C ALA A 8 -3.17 15.48 -6.42
N GLU A 9 -1.98 15.36 -7.02
CA GLU A 9 -1.02 16.45 -7.07
C GLU A 9 -1.58 17.68 -7.81
N ARG A 10 -2.32 17.45 -8.90
CA ARG A 10 -3.00 18.53 -9.61
C ARG A 10 -4.06 19.18 -8.73
N LEU A 11 -4.82 18.40 -7.95
CA LEU A 11 -5.81 18.92 -7.00
C LEU A 11 -5.13 19.82 -5.95
N PHE A 12 -4.07 19.34 -5.30
CA PHE A 12 -3.36 20.11 -4.27
C PHE A 12 -2.73 21.40 -4.81
N ARG A 13 -2.26 21.36 -6.06
CA ARG A 13 -1.75 22.57 -6.73
C ARG A 13 -2.86 23.58 -7.00
N ILE A 14 -4.05 23.14 -7.43
CA ILE A 14 -5.20 24.01 -7.70
C ILE A 14 -5.79 24.57 -6.40
N ASP A 15 -5.79 23.80 -5.32
CA ASP A 15 -6.28 24.21 -4.01
C ASP A 15 -5.45 25.35 -3.39
N HIS A 16 -4.18 25.51 -3.80
CA HIS A 16 -3.28 26.54 -3.29
C HIS A 16 -3.16 26.59 -1.76
N GLY A 17 -3.40 25.46 -1.08
CA GLY A 17 -3.32 25.35 0.38
C GLY A 17 -4.54 25.90 1.12
N ALA A 18 -5.69 26.07 0.47
CA ALA A 18 -6.93 26.46 1.12
C ALA A 18 -7.50 25.34 2.01
N GLN A 19 -7.59 24.12 1.50
CA GLN A 19 -8.04 22.93 2.26
C GLN A 19 -6.86 22.03 2.66
N TYR A 20 -5.86 21.92 1.79
CA TYR A 20 -4.71 21.05 1.97
C TYR A 20 -3.45 21.85 2.33
N SER A 21 -3.58 22.66 3.39
CA SER A 21 -2.53 23.59 3.85
C SER A 21 -1.33 22.89 4.48
N THR A 22 -1.54 21.71 5.08
CA THR A 22 -0.49 20.89 5.69
C THR A 22 -0.24 19.63 4.88
N ASP A 23 0.92 19.02 5.10
CA ASP A 23 1.22 17.71 4.51
C ASP A 23 0.34 16.61 5.11
N GLN A 24 -0.01 16.67 6.39
CA GLN A 24 -0.96 15.75 7.00
C GLN A 24 -2.33 15.80 6.32
N ASN A 25 -2.87 16.98 6.00
CA ASN A 25 -4.17 17.09 5.30
C ASN A 25 -4.14 16.41 3.92
N LYS A 26 -3.01 16.48 3.21
CA LYS A 26 -2.82 15.82 1.91
C LYS A 26 -2.75 14.31 2.06
N ILE A 27 -2.06 13.84 3.11
CA ILE A 27 -1.91 12.43 3.47
C ILE A 27 -3.27 11.83 3.86
N ASP A 28 -4.03 12.49 4.73
CA ASP A 28 -5.34 12.04 5.19
C ASP A 28 -6.32 11.89 4.03
N TYR A 29 -6.35 12.87 3.10
CA TYR A 29 -7.14 12.77 1.87
C TYR A 29 -6.76 11.55 1.05
N TRP A 30 -5.46 11.29 0.91
CA TRP A 30 -4.96 10.13 0.17
C TRP A 30 -5.36 8.82 0.82
N VAL A 31 -5.14 8.69 2.12
CA VAL A 31 -5.46 7.51 2.91
C VAL A 31 -6.97 7.22 2.83
N LEU A 32 -7.82 8.25 2.95
CA LEU A 32 -9.27 8.13 2.80
C LEU A 32 -9.70 7.73 1.37
N ALA A 33 -9.07 8.30 0.35
CA ALA A 33 -9.41 8.00 -1.04
C ALA A 33 -9.02 6.57 -1.45
N PHE A 34 -7.98 6.02 -0.82
CA PHE A 34 -7.56 4.65 -1.01
C PHE A 34 -8.15 3.71 0.06
N ARG A 35 -9.39 3.27 -0.20
CA ARG A 35 -10.06 2.15 0.49
C ARG A 35 -9.13 0.94 0.77
N PRO A 36 -9.49 0.08 1.73
CA PRO A 36 -8.78 -0.19 2.98
C PRO A 36 -7.32 -0.72 2.88
N GLY A 37 -6.84 -1.11 1.70
CA GLY A 37 -5.50 -1.69 1.56
C GLY A 37 -4.38 -0.73 1.98
N PRO A 38 -4.34 0.50 1.42
CA PRO A 38 -3.34 1.49 1.80
C PRO A 38 -3.49 2.02 3.23
N VAL A 39 -4.71 2.15 3.72
CA VAL A 39 -5.02 2.54 5.12
C VAL A 39 -4.38 1.56 6.10
N ALA A 40 -4.60 0.25 5.90
CA ALA A 40 -4.09 -0.78 6.81
C ALA A 40 -2.55 -0.83 6.88
N LYS A 41 -1.86 -0.39 5.81
CA LYS A 41 -0.40 -0.27 5.78
C LYS A 41 0.10 1.06 6.35
N TRP A 42 -0.70 2.12 6.22
CA TRP A 42 -0.35 3.45 6.71
C TRP A 42 -0.43 3.56 8.23
N GLU A 43 -1.49 3.03 8.85
CA GLU A 43 -1.73 3.16 10.30
C GLU A 43 -0.56 2.68 11.20
N PRO A 44 0.14 1.56 10.90
CA PRO A 44 1.33 1.17 11.66
C PRO A 44 2.52 2.12 11.45
N HIS A 45 2.69 2.67 10.24
CA HIS A 45 3.76 3.60 9.92
C HIS A 45 3.54 4.95 10.61
N GLU A 46 2.33 5.49 10.53
CA GLU A 46 1.95 6.74 11.19
C GLU A 46 2.09 6.65 12.72
N ARG A 47 1.75 5.51 13.32
CA ARG A 47 2.00 5.27 14.76
C ARG A 47 3.48 5.29 15.14
N ARG A 48 4.38 4.92 14.22
CA ARG A 48 5.82 4.90 14.46
C ARG A 48 6.44 6.28 14.31
N GLU A 49 6.06 7.00 13.26
CA GLU A 49 6.62 8.32 12.93
C GLU A 49 5.93 9.46 13.70
N GLY A 50 4.72 9.23 14.20
CA GLY A 50 3.88 10.22 14.87
C GLY A 50 3.05 11.05 13.87
N LEU A 51 1.86 11.47 14.32
CA LEU A 51 0.97 12.30 13.52
C LEU A 51 1.67 13.61 13.12
N GLY A 52 1.65 13.95 11.84
CA GLY A 52 2.34 15.12 11.29
C GLY A 52 3.86 14.98 11.17
N GLY A 53 4.44 13.84 11.57
CA GLY A 53 5.88 13.55 11.46
C GLY A 53 6.33 13.21 10.03
N THR A 54 5.39 12.89 9.14
CA THR A 54 5.68 12.52 7.75
C THR A 54 5.31 13.65 6.79
N THR A 55 6.28 14.10 5.99
CA THR A 55 6.03 15.05 4.91
C THR A 55 5.31 14.40 3.73
N TRP A 56 4.66 15.21 2.91
CA TRP A 56 3.95 14.74 1.72
C TRP A 56 4.88 14.04 0.72
N THR A 57 6.15 14.47 0.64
CA THR A 57 7.17 13.83 -0.20
C THR A 57 7.55 12.45 0.34
N GLN A 58 7.79 12.33 1.65
CA GLN A 58 8.10 11.04 2.28
C GLN A 58 6.94 10.05 2.12
N PHE A 59 5.71 10.50 2.34
CA PHE A 59 4.51 9.69 2.09
C PHE A 59 4.43 9.22 0.63
N ARG A 60 4.70 10.11 -0.35
CA ARG A 60 4.69 9.76 -1.77
C ARG A 60 5.73 8.70 -2.10
N SER A 61 6.97 8.86 -1.64
CA SER A 61 8.00 7.84 -1.83
C SER A 61 7.59 6.51 -1.19
N TRP A 62 7.13 6.55 0.06
CA TRP A 62 6.70 5.35 0.78
C TRP A 62 5.55 4.62 0.07
N ILE A 63 4.52 5.33 -0.41
CA ILE A 63 3.36 4.68 -1.03
C ILE A 63 3.67 4.17 -2.45
N MET A 64 4.56 4.88 -3.16
CA MET A 64 5.09 4.40 -4.44
C MET A 64 5.88 3.11 -4.22
N ASP A 65 6.72 3.05 -3.19
CA ASP A 65 7.52 1.87 -2.88
C ASP A 65 6.69 0.73 -2.27
N SER A 66 5.70 1.01 -1.45
CA SER A 66 4.99 0.00 -0.65
C SER A 66 3.74 -0.58 -1.35
N ILE A 67 3.24 0.10 -2.39
CA ILE A 67 1.98 -0.26 -3.07
C ILE A 67 2.11 -0.27 -4.59
N ILE A 68 2.98 0.57 -5.17
CA ILE A 68 3.14 0.69 -6.62
C ILE A 68 4.31 -0.13 -7.14
N ASP A 69 5.39 -0.27 -6.37
CA ASP A 69 6.47 -1.18 -6.71
C ASP A 69 5.96 -2.63 -6.71
N PRO A 70 5.94 -3.30 -7.88
CA PRO A 70 5.40 -4.65 -7.98
C PRO A 70 6.14 -5.67 -7.12
N SER A 71 7.45 -5.47 -6.89
CA SER A 71 8.29 -6.40 -6.14
C SER A 71 8.08 -6.28 -4.64
N ASN A 72 7.95 -5.07 -4.11
CA ASN A 72 7.61 -4.88 -2.70
C ASN A 72 6.17 -5.33 -2.41
N ARG A 73 5.24 -5.05 -3.34
CA ARG A 73 3.87 -5.55 -3.24
C ARG A 73 3.82 -7.08 -3.24
N ALA A 74 4.60 -7.74 -4.09
CA ALA A 74 4.69 -9.19 -4.12
C ALA A 74 5.32 -9.77 -2.84
N LEU A 75 6.39 -9.17 -2.32
CA LEU A 75 7.01 -9.60 -1.06
C LEU A 75 6.04 -9.48 0.13
N ASP A 76 5.29 -8.40 0.19
CA ASP A 76 4.22 -8.20 1.17
C ASP A 76 3.08 -9.20 0.98
N ALA A 77 2.70 -9.50 -0.27
CA ALA A 77 1.69 -10.50 -0.58
C ALA A 77 2.13 -11.91 -0.16
N ILE A 78 3.41 -12.28 -0.38
CA ILE A 78 4.00 -13.54 0.11
C ILE A 78 3.89 -13.60 1.64
N THR A 79 4.35 -12.53 2.32
CA THR A 79 4.36 -12.46 3.77
C THR A 79 2.94 -12.55 4.34
N SER A 80 2.00 -11.82 3.74
CA SER A 80 0.59 -11.81 4.13
C SER A 80 -0.12 -13.12 3.84
N TYR A 81 0.21 -13.79 2.73
CA TYR A 81 -0.34 -15.10 2.36
C TYR A 81 0.13 -16.18 3.34
N ASN A 82 1.43 -16.18 3.68
CA ASN A 82 2.00 -17.14 4.62
C ASN A 82 1.48 -16.94 6.05
N ALA A 83 1.20 -15.70 6.44
CA ALA A 83 0.65 -15.37 7.76
C ALA A 83 -0.90 -15.45 7.81
N ALA A 84 -1.57 -15.59 6.67
CA ALA A 84 -3.02 -15.56 6.60
C ALA A 84 -3.62 -16.74 7.37
N ARG A 85 -4.49 -16.40 8.33
CA ARG A 85 -5.39 -17.32 8.99
C ARG A 85 -6.78 -16.69 8.96
N GLN A 86 -7.81 -17.52 8.81
CA GLN A 86 -9.18 -17.04 8.92
C GLN A 86 -9.38 -16.42 10.30
N ARG A 87 -9.88 -15.19 10.34
CA ARG A 87 -10.10 -14.48 11.61
C ARG A 87 -11.35 -15.02 12.29
N GLU A 88 -11.40 -14.91 13.61
CA GLU A 88 -12.58 -15.24 14.41
C GLU A 88 -13.77 -14.38 13.94
N GLY A 89 -14.89 -15.02 13.58
CA GLY A 89 -16.08 -14.36 13.03
C GLY A 89 -16.01 -13.98 11.54
N GLN A 90 -14.89 -14.23 10.83
CA GLN A 90 -14.81 -14.02 9.39
C GLN A 90 -15.47 -15.18 8.65
N THR A 91 -16.32 -14.89 7.65
CA THR A 91 -16.91 -15.95 6.82
C THR A 91 -15.86 -16.59 5.91
N THR A 92 -16.09 -17.85 5.55
CA THR A 92 -15.23 -18.62 4.65
C THR A 92 -15.07 -17.94 3.29
N GLU A 93 -16.14 -17.32 2.77
CA GLU A 93 -16.16 -16.65 1.48
C GLU A 93 -15.30 -15.38 1.50
N TYR A 94 -15.38 -14.60 2.58
CA TYR A 94 -14.54 -13.41 2.77
C TYR A 94 -13.07 -13.77 2.93
N TYR A 95 -12.77 -14.89 3.60
CA TYR A 95 -11.42 -15.39 3.74
C TYR A 95 -10.86 -15.89 2.40
N ALA A 96 -11.65 -16.63 1.63
CA ALA A 96 -11.28 -17.10 0.30
C ALA A 96 -11.02 -15.92 -0.66
N ALA A 97 -11.90 -14.92 -0.68
CA ALA A 97 -11.72 -13.72 -1.49
C ALA A 97 -10.42 -12.97 -1.14
N TYR A 98 -10.08 -12.86 0.14
CA TYR A 98 -8.82 -12.29 0.59
C TYR A 98 -7.61 -13.10 0.08
N LEU A 99 -7.63 -14.43 0.21
CA LEU A 99 -6.55 -15.28 -0.32
C LEU A 99 -6.40 -15.18 -1.85
N ASP A 100 -7.50 -15.04 -2.58
CA ASP A 100 -7.46 -14.92 -4.04
C ASP A 100 -6.89 -13.57 -4.49
N THR A 101 -7.13 -12.48 -3.76
CA THR A 101 -6.45 -11.21 -4.02
C THR A 101 -4.94 -11.31 -3.84
N LEU A 102 -4.48 -11.99 -2.78
CA LEU A 102 -3.05 -12.21 -2.55
C LEU A 102 -2.42 -13.08 -3.64
N LYS A 103 -3.08 -14.17 -4.06
CA LYS A 103 -2.60 -15.02 -5.16
C LYS A 103 -2.48 -14.28 -6.49
N LEU A 104 -3.44 -13.40 -6.79
CA LEU A 104 -3.38 -12.57 -8.00
C LEU A 104 -2.14 -11.66 -7.98
N GLU A 105 -1.85 -11.04 -6.83
CA GLU A 105 -0.66 -10.19 -6.68
C GLU A 105 0.65 -10.99 -6.83
N LEU A 106 0.70 -12.23 -6.34
CA LEU A 106 1.84 -13.14 -6.51
C LEU A 106 2.06 -13.56 -7.96
N GLN A 107 1.00 -13.86 -8.70
CA GLN A 107 1.08 -14.25 -10.11
C GLN A 107 1.57 -13.10 -11.02
N ILE A 108 1.30 -11.84 -10.64
CA ILE A 108 1.77 -10.67 -11.38
C ILE A 108 3.31 -10.54 -11.33
N ASP A 109 3.99 -11.14 -10.34
CA ASP A 109 5.45 -11.03 -10.15
C ASP A 109 6.22 -12.37 -10.30
N ASP A 110 5.60 -13.40 -10.87
CA ASP A 110 6.14 -14.76 -11.00
C ASP A 110 7.50 -14.81 -11.75
N GLY A 111 7.76 -13.84 -12.62
CA GLY A 111 9.03 -13.67 -13.34
C GLY A 111 10.25 -13.37 -12.46
N ARG A 112 10.06 -12.77 -11.27
CA ARG A 112 11.14 -12.43 -10.33
C ARG A 112 11.21 -13.37 -9.14
N LEU A 113 10.09 -13.94 -8.69
CA LEU A 113 10.06 -15.05 -7.72
C LEU A 113 10.94 -16.23 -8.16
N ARG A 114 10.96 -16.53 -9.47
CA ARG A 114 11.93 -17.45 -10.07
C ARG A 114 13.39 -17.02 -9.85
N LYS A 115 13.72 -15.75 -10.09
CA LYS A 115 15.08 -15.22 -9.95
C LYS A 115 15.56 -15.13 -8.50
N MET A 116 14.71 -14.70 -7.56
CA MET A 116 15.08 -14.65 -6.13
C MET A 116 15.28 -16.04 -5.53
N ASN A 117 14.45 -17.02 -5.88
CA ASN A 117 14.64 -18.42 -5.49
C ASN A 117 15.90 -19.05 -6.11
N LEU A 118 16.36 -18.55 -7.27
CA LEU A 118 17.62 -18.94 -7.89
C LEU A 118 18.83 -18.40 -7.12
N PHE A 119 18.79 -17.16 -6.62
CA PHE A 119 19.88 -16.57 -5.84
C PHE A 119 19.97 -17.07 -4.39
N THR A 120 18.89 -17.61 -3.83
CA THR A 120 18.89 -18.23 -2.48
C THR A 120 19.27 -19.71 -2.50
N LYS A 121 19.47 -20.32 -3.68
CA LYS A 121 19.90 -21.71 -3.87
C LYS A 121 21.33 -21.84 -4.45
N LEU A 122 22.08 -20.76 -4.48
CA LEU A 122 23.53 -20.74 -4.73
C LEU A 122 24.26 -20.54 -3.41
#